data_AF-B9VA82-F1
#
_entry.id   AF-B9VA82-F1
#
_cell.length_a   1.000
_cell.length_b   1.000
_cell.length_c   1.000
_cell.angle_alpha   90.00
_cell.angle_beta   90.00
_cell.angle_gamma   90.00
#
_symmetry.space_group_name_H-M   'P 1'
#
loop_
_entity.id
_entity.type
_entity.pdbx_description
1 polymer ?
#
loop_
_entity_poly.entity_id
_entity_poly.type
_entity_poly.pdbx_seq_one_letter_code
_entity_poly.pdbx_strand_id
1 'polypeptide(L)'
;FPRYQIGESILPSVLPVLDLLGVREEVDNHGFVRKDGAYFEWGPENWDLNFDHLSGASRHSYQVIRSEFDHMLLKNAQAKGVDVREGVKVTEILFHGDRPVAARWSASDNSGAAGTIAFDFLVDASGRAGVMATKYLKNRRYHEAFKNVAVWSYWRDVKPLEVGPKGAIAVCSVPYGWFWYIP
;
A
#
# COMPACT_ATOMS: atom_id res chain seq x y z
N PHE A 1 7.11 0.13 12.97
CA PHE A 1 6.29 -0.93 12.35
C PHE A 1 6.28 -2.13 13.30
N PRO A 2 5.43 -3.15 13.10
CA PRO A 2 4.32 -3.20 12.14
C PRO A 2 3.23 -2.18 12.46
N ARG A 3 2.41 -1.79 11.47
CA ARG A 3 1.23 -0.94 11.70
C ARG A 3 0.10 -1.34 10.76
N TYR A 4 -1.14 -1.18 11.20
CA TYR A 4 -2.31 -1.42 10.36
C TYR A 4 -2.36 -0.47 9.15
N GLN A 5 -2.83 -0.97 8.01
CA GLN A 5 -3.09 -0.22 6.79
C GLN A 5 -4.01 -1.01 5.85
N ILE A 6 -5.02 -0.35 5.27
CA ILE A 6 -5.86 -0.98 4.23
C ILE A 6 -5.17 -0.96 2.85
N GLY A 7 -5.54 -1.93 2.00
CA GLY A 7 -5.06 -2.06 0.62
C GLY A 7 -4.21 -3.31 0.44
N GLU A 8 -4.86 -4.48 0.49
CA GLU A 8 -4.23 -5.80 0.69
C GLU A 8 -4.11 -6.59 -0.61
N SER A 9 -4.87 -6.24 -1.66
CA SER A 9 -4.83 -6.95 -2.93
C SER A 9 -3.82 -6.35 -3.90
N ILE A 10 -2.73 -7.06 -4.14
CA ILE A 10 -1.61 -6.57 -4.96
C ILE A 10 -1.77 -7.04 -6.42
N LEU A 11 -1.18 -6.31 -7.37
CA LEU A 11 -1.15 -6.68 -8.79
C LEU A 11 0.20 -7.29 -9.19
N PRO A 12 0.26 -8.12 -10.26
CA PRO A 12 1.50 -8.72 -10.74
C PRO A 12 2.60 -7.72 -11.11
N SER A 13 2.26 -6.45 -11.37
CA SER A 13 3.26 -5.40 -11.62
C SER A 13 4.20 -5.14 -10.44
N VAL A 14 3.85 -5.58 -9.22
CA VAL A 14 4.76 -5.51 -8.07
C VAL A 14 5.93 -6.48 -8.21
N LEU A 15 5.74 -7.60 -8.90
CA LEU A 15 6.70 -8.70 -8.96
C LEU A 15 8.10 -8.25 -9.42
N PRO A 16 8.25 -7.57 -10.59
CA PRO A 16 9.56 -7.07 -11.01
C PRO A 16 10.13 -6.00 -10.07
N VAL A 17 9.29 -5.28 -9.32
CA VAL A 17 9.76 -4.33 -8.30
C VAL A 17 10.35 -5.07 -7.10
N LEU A 18 9.71 -6.15 -6.65
CA LEU A 18 10.25 -6.99 -5.56
C LEU A 18 11.56 -7.67 -5.95
N ASP A 19 11.68 -8.09 -7.22
CA ASP A 19 12.92 -8.63 -7.79
C ASP A 19 14.04 -7.58 -7.76
N LEU A 20 13.75 -6.37 -8.24
CA LEU A 20 14.69 -5.24 -8.22
C LEU A 20 15.12 -4.87 -6.80
N LEU A 21 14.20 -4.93 -5.84
CA LEU A 21 14.48 -4.66 -4.42
C LEU A 21 15.21 -5.82 -3.73
N GLY A 22 15.29 -7.00 -4.36
CA GLY A 22 15.93 -8.20 -3.82
C GLY A 22 15.20 -8.79 -2.61
N VAL A 23 13.87 -8.60 -2.52
CA VAL A 23 13.02 -9.07 -1.41
C VAL A 23 12.01 -10.12 -1.86
N ARG A 24 12.03 -10.49 -3.14
CA ARG A 24 11.05 -11.38 -3.75
C ARG A 24 10.92 -12.72 -3.03
N GLU A 25 12.05 -13.39 -2.81
CA GLU A 25 12.09 -14.72 -2.18
C GLU A 25 11.51 -14.69 -0.77
N GLU A 26 11.78 -13.63 0.00
CA GLU A 26 11.21 -13.45 1.34
C GLU A 26 9.68 -13.34 1.29
N VAL A 27 9.15 -12.56 0.34
CA VAL A 27 7.70 -12.40 0.13
C VAL A 27 7.04 -13.71 -0.33
N ASP A 28 7.68 -14.46 -1.24
CA ASP A 28 7.18 -15.77 -1.69
C ASP A 28 7.11 -16.78 -0.52
N ASN A 29 8.09 -16.74 0.39
CA ASN A 29 8.18 -17.66 1.52
C ASN A 29 7.38 -17.24 2.77
N HIS A 30 6.87 -16.01 2.82
CA HIS A 30 6.13 -15.49 3.98
C HIS A 30 4.79 -16.20 4.23
N GLY A 31 4.19 -16.77 3.17
CA GLY A 31 2.90 -17.47 3.25
C GLY A 31 1.69 -16.57 2.99
N PHE A 32 1.86 -15.43 2.33
CA PHE A 32 0.73 -14.66 1.78
C PHE A 32 -0.09 -15.49 0.81
N VAL A 33 -1.40 -15.22 0.74
CA VAL A 33 -2.28 -15.93 -0.20
C VAL A 33 -1.85 -15.58 -1.62
N ARG A 34 -1.46 -16.60 -2.38
CA ARG A 34 -1.20 -16.46 -3.81
C ARG A 34 -2.50 -16.14 -4.54
N LYS A 35 -2.48 -15.05 -5.31
CA LYS A 35 -3.59 -14.50 -6.07
C LYS A 35 -3.34 -14.70 -7.56
N ASP A 36 -4.11 -15.57 -8.19
CA ASP A 36 -3.98 -15.85 -9.63
C ASP A 36 -4.89 -14.97 -10.50
N GLY A 37 -5.69 -14.09 -9.88
CA GLY A 37 -6.56 -13.17 -10.62
C GLY A 37 -7.54 -12.35 -9.77
N ALA A 38 -8.64 -11.96 -10.38
CA ALA A 38 -9.78 -11.30 -9.73
C ALA A 38 -11.10 -11.81 -10.33
N TYR A 39 -12.15 -11.81 -9.51
CA TYR A 39 -13.53 -12.13 -9.90
C TYR A 39 -14.40 -10.88 -9.77
N PHE A 40 -15.28 -10.66 -10.75
CA PHE A 40 -16.18 -9.51 -10.76
C PHE A 40 -17.62 -9.95 -10.94
N GLU A 41 -18.52 -9.33 -10.18
CA GLU A 41 -19.95 -9.29 -10.44
C GLU A 41 -20.37 -7.83 -10.54
N TRP A 42 -20.90 -7.42 -11.69
CA TRP A 42 -21.26 -6.03 -11.91
C TRP A 42 -22.58 -5.92 -12.66
N GLY A 43 -23.62 -5.47 -11.95
CA GLY A 43 -24.99 -5.49 -12.45
C GLY A 43 -25.40 -6.92 -12.83
N PRO A 44 -25.84 -7.17 -14.07
CA PRO A 44 -26.23 -8.50 -14.53
C PRO A 44 -25.05 -9.37 -15.02
N GLU A 45 -23.83 -8.83 -15.07
CA GLU A 45 -22.66 -9.49 -15.66
C GLU A 45 -21.72 -10.04 -14.59
N ASN A 46 -21.03 -11.13 -14.91
CA ASN A 46 -19.90 -11.63 -14.16
C ASN A 46 -18.76 -12.01 -15.10
N TRP A 47 -17.52 -11.86 -14.62
CA TRP A 47 -16.34 -12.24 -15.38
C TRP A 47 -15.11 -12.43 -14.49
N ASP A 48 -14.14 -13.14 -15.04
CA ASP A 48 -12.83 -13.37 -14.45
C ASP A 48 -11.77 -12.50 -15.11
N LEU A 49 -10.87 -11.97 -14.30
CA LEU A 49 -9.56 -11.50 -14.74
C LEU A 49 -8.51 -12.54 -14.31
N ASN A 50 -8.12 -13.42 -15.24
CA ASN A 50 -7.07 -14.39 -14.99
C ASN A 50 -5.69 -13.82 -15.38
N PHE A 51 -4.74 -13.81 -14.45
CA PHE A 51 -3.41 -13.27 -14.71
C PHE A 51 -2.60 -14.10 -15.71
N ASP A 52 -2.93 -15.38 -15.90
CA ASP A 52 -2.33 -16.22 -16.94
C ASP A 52 -2.59 -15.71 -18.36
N HIS A 53 -3.64 -14.90 -18.56
CA HIS A 53 -4.00 -14.34 -19.86
C HIS A 53 -3.37 -12.96 -20.11
N LEU A 54 -2.70 -12.37 -19.11
CA LEU A 54 -2.03 -11.08 -19.26
C LEU A 54 -0.68 -11.27 -19.96
N SER A 55 -0.33 -10.33 -20.84
CA SER A 55 0.99 -10.31 -21.48
C SER A 55 2.09 -10.05 -20.46
N GLY A 56 3.05 -10.97 -20.32
CA GLY A 56 4.20 -10.82 -19.42
C GLY A 56 4.62 -12.15 -18.78
N ALA A 57 5.62 -12.10 -17.91
CA ALA A 57 6.19 -13.30 -17.24
C ALA A 57 5.42 -13.72 -15.98
N SER A 58 4.59 -12.82 -15.42
CA SER A 58 4.06 -12.94 -14.08
C SER A 58 2.61 -13.40 -14.05
N ARG A 59 2.41 -14.64 -13.60
CA ARG A 59 1.13 -15.36 -13.60
C ARG A 59 0.33 -15.25 -12.29
N HIS A 60 0.86 -14.51 -11.32
CA HIS A 60 0.25 -14.36 -10.00
C HIS A 60 0.64 -13.06 -9.33
N SER A 61 0.03 -12.83 -8.18
CA SER A 61 0.37 -11.80 -7.21
C SER A 61 0.02 -12.32 -5.80
N TYR A 62 -0.20 -11.42 -4.85
CA TYR A 62 -0.50 -11.75 -3.47
C TYR A 62 -1.70 -10.97 -2.93
N GLN A 63 -2.44 -11.60 -2.02
CA GLN A 63 -3.19 -10.89 -0.98
C GLN A 63 -2.28 -10.80 0.25
N VAL A 64 -1.98 -9.59 0.70
CA VAL A 64 -0.99 -9.35 1.76
C VAL A 64 -1.63 -8.79 3.02
N ILE A 65 -1.09 -9.18 4.18
CA ILE A 65 -1.32 -8.45 5.42
C ILE A 65 -0.39 -7.25 5.42
N ARG A 66 -0.94 -6.05 5.21
CA ARG A 66 -0.14 -4.83 4.99
C ARG A 66 0.81 -4.49 6.13
N SER A 67 0.45 -4.79 7.37
CA SER A 67 1.34 -4.56 8.51
C SER A 67 2.62 -5.38 8.46
N GLU A 68 2.56 -6.56 7.84
CA GLU A 68 3.68 -7.48 7.67
C GLU A 68 4.44 -7.15 6.39
N PHE A 69 3.73 -7.04 5.25
CA PHE A 69 4.32 -6.74 3.95
C PHE A 69 5.11 -5.43 3.97
N ASP A 70 4.52 -4.34 4.46
CA ASP A 70 5.21 -3.05 4.53
C ASP A 70 6.42 -3.10 5.48
N HIS A 71 6.34 -3.88 6.56
CA HIS A 71 7.44 -4.04 7.51
C HIS A 71 8.60 -4.83 6.90
N MET A 72 8.32 -5.88 6.12
CA MET A 72 9.33 -6.61 5.35
C MET A 72 10.06 -5.67 4.38
N LEU A 73 9.30 -4.86 3.62
CA LEU A 73 9.91 -3.89 2.69
C LEU A 73 10.78 -2.86 3.42
N LEU A 74 10.34 -2.38 4.58
CA LEU A 74 11.10 -1.44 5.39
C LEU A 74 12.38 -2.07 5.97
N LYS A 75 12.29 -3.31 6.48
CA LYS A 75 13.45 -4.07 6.96
C LYS A 75 14.43 -4.38 5.84
N ASN A 76 13.96 -4.73 4.65
CA ASN A 76 14.82 -4.92 3.49
C ASN A 76 15.57 -3.61 3.17
N ALA A 77 14.88 -2.47 3.15
CA ALA A 77 15.55 -1.18 2.95
C ALA A 77 16.64 -0.91 4.00
N GLN A 78 16.36 -1.18 5.28
CA GLN A 78 17.34 -1.07 6.36
C GLN A 78 18.54 -2.02 6.15
N ALA A 79 18.30 -3.27 5.75
CA ALA A 79 19.34 -4.25 5.45
C ALA A 79 20.21 -3.85 4.25
N LYS A 80 19.68 -3.01 3.33
CA LYS A 80 20.43 -2.42 2.21
C LYS A 80 21.13 -1.10 2.58
N GLY A 81 21.14 -0.70 3.86
CA GLY A 81 21.89 0.44 4.36
C GLY A 81 21.12 1.75 4.47
N VAL A 82 19.79 1.74 4.34
CA VAL A 82 18.96 2.93 4.58
C VAL A 82 18.90 3.23 6.09
N ASP A 83 19.14 4.49 6.50
CA ASP A 83 18.88 4.97 7.86
C ASP A 83 17.36 5.09 8.08
N VAL A 84 16.76 4.01 8.58
CA VAL A 84 15.33 3.94 8.91
C VAL A 84 15.14 4.38 10.37
N ARG A 85 14.32 5.43 10.56
CA ARG A 85 13.94 5.91 11.89
C ARG A 85 12.45 5.76 12.12
N GLU A 86 12.09 4.72 12.87
CA GLU A 86 10.72 4.48 13.29
C GLU A 86 10.34 5.31 14.52
N GLY A 87 9.04 5.50 14.76
CA GLY A 87 8.57 6.32 15.89
C GLY A 87 8.90 7.82 15.74
N VAL A 88 9.44 8.25 14.60
CA VAL A 88 9.79 9.64 14.31
C VAL A 88 8.76 10.24 13.37
N LYS A 89 8.18 11.37 13.75
CA LYS A 89 7.19 12.10 12.96
C LYS A 89 7.79 13.41 12.47
N VAL A 90 7.79 13.61 11.15
CA VAL A 90 8.07 14.92 10.56
C VAL A 90 6.92 15.88 10.89
N THR A 91 7.26 17.03 11.47
CA THR A 91 6.30 18.06 11.91
C THR A 91 6.31 19.28 10.99
N GLU A 92 7.45 19.59 10.40
CA GLU A 92 7.65 20.75 9.53
C GLU A 92 8.77 20.51 8.51
N ILE A 93 8.55 20.92 7.27
CA ILE A 93 9.58 21.06 6.24
C ILE A 93 10.07 22.51 6.23
N LEU A 94 11.40 22.68 6.25
CA LEU A 94 12.08 23.96 6.20
C LEU A 94 12.59 24.21 4.78
N PHE A 95 12.47 25.45 4.34
CA PHE A 95 12.77 25.86 2.97
C PHE A 95 13.80 26.97 2.92
N HIS A 96 14.60 26.98 1.84
CA HIS A 96 15.39 28.13 1.42
C HIS A 96 14.85 28.60 0.07
N GLY A 97 14.14 29.74 0.07
CA GLY A 97 13.24 30.09 -1.03
C GLY A 97 12.17 29.02 -1.21
N ASP A 98 12.04 28.49 -2.43
CA ASP A 98 11.08 27.40 -2.75
C ASP A 98 11.68 26.00 -2.60
N ARG A 99 12.97 25.87 -2.26
CA ARG A 99 13.65 24.56 -2.14
C ARG A 99 13.53 24.02 -0.72
N PRO A 100 12.99 22.81 -0.51
CA PRO A 100 13.05 22.17 0.81
C PRO A 100 14.49 21.73 1.11
N VAL A 101 14.98 22.04 2.31
CA VAL A 101 16.38 21.82 2.71
C VAL A 101 16.54 21.05 4.02
N ALA A 102 15.50 21.01 4.84
CA ALA A 102 15.50 20.28 6.09
C ALA A 102 14.08 19.95 6.56
N ALA A 103 13.97 19.07 7.55
CA ALA A 103 12.72 18.76 8.24
C ALA A 103 12.92 18.78 9.75
N ARG A 104 11.98 19.37 10.48
CA ARG A 104 11.83 19.19 11.92
C ARG A 104 11.05 17.91 12.19
N TRP A 105 11.47 17.20 13.21
CA TRP A 105 10.85 15.96 13.64
C TRP A 105 10.68 15.90 15.15
N SER A 106 9.74 15.09 15.60
CA SER A 106 9.54 14.73 17.01
C SER A 106 9.37 13.22 17.16
N ALA A 107 9.82 12.67 18.28
CA ALA A 107 9.55 11.30 18.66
C ALA A 107 8.08 11.13 19.06
N SER A 108 7.52 9.96 18.75
CA SER A 108 6.12 9.60 19.01
C SER A 108 5.92 8.91 20.36
N ASP A 109 7.01 8.70 21.13
CA ASP A 109 7.05 7.94 22.39
C ASP A 109 6.83 8.80 23.65
N ASN A 110 6.36 10.05 23.48
CA ASN A 110 6.18 11.04 24.54
C ASN A 110 7.46 11.42 25.31
N SER A 111 8.65 11.02 24.85
CA SER A 111 9.93 11.45 25.45
C SER A 111 10.18 12.96 25.32
N GLY A 112 9.46 13.62 24.40
CA GLY A 112 9.71 15.01 24.01
C GLY A 112 10.93 15.18 23.10
N ALA A 113 11.61 14.08 22.72
CA ALA A 113 12.75 14.15 21.82
C ALA A 113 12.33 14.75 20.47
N ALA A 114 13.12 15.72 20.00
CA ALA A 114 12.88 16.42 18.74
C ALA A 114 14.19 16.86 18.13
N GLY A 115 14.17 17.16 16.84
CA GLY A 115 15.37 17.60 16.13
C GLY A 115 15.08 18.13 14.74
N THR A 116 16.17 18.40 14.01
CA THR A 116 16.15 18.80 12.61
C THR A 116 17.07 17.88 11.82
N ILE A 117 16.64 17.47 10.63
CA ILE A 117 17.45 16.72 9.67
C ILE A 117 17.55 17.52 8.37
N ALA A 118 18.77 17.74 7.88
CA ALA A 118 19.03 18.40 6.60
C ALA A 118 19.10 17.38 5.46
N PHE A 119 18.72 17.78 4.25
CA PHE A 119 18.75 16.94 3.07
C PHE A 119 18.84 17.77 1.78
N ASP A 120 19.24 17.12 0.69
CA ASP A 120 19.26 17.72 -0.64
C ASP A 120 18.00 17.46 -1.44
N PHE A 121 17.36 16.31 -1.21
CA PHE A 121 16.15 15.91 -1.92
C PHE A 121 15.11 15.42 -0.92
N LEU A 122 13.86 15.74 -1.21
CA LEU A 122 12.71 15.32 -0.42
C LEU A 122 11.77 14.51 -1.29
N VAL A 123 11.44 13.30 -0.84
CA VAL A 123 10.35 12.49 -1.40
C VAL A 123 9.25 12.40 -0.35
N ASP A 124 8.08 12.97 -0.64
CA ASP A 124 6.92 12.87 0.25
C ASP A 124 6.17 11.55 0.02
N ALA A 125 6.51 10.55 0.83
CA ALA A 125 5.84 9.25 0.87
C ALA A 125 4.83 9.12 2.03
N SER A 126 4.29 10.23 2.55
CA SER A 126 3.35 10.25 3.69
C SER A 126 1.93 9.72 3.39
N GLY A 127 1.73 9.13 2.20
CA GLY A 127 0.48 8.53 1.77
C GLY A 127 -0.66 9.54 1.72
N ARG A 128 -1.83 9.18 2.28
CA ARG A 128 -3.04 10.02 2.23
C ARG A 128 -2.84 11.41 2.85
N ALA A 129 -1.95 11.56 3.85
CA ALA A 129 -1.65 12.86 4.43
C ALA A 129 -1.08 13.83 3.39
N GLY A 130 -0.19 13.34 2.51
CA GLY A 130 0.50 14.12 1.47
C GLY A 130 0.92 15.49 1.98
N VAL A 131 1.83 15.51 2.95
CA VAL A 131 2.28 16.69 3.69
C VAL A 131 2.64 17.85 2.76
N MET A 132 3.39 17.59 1.69
CA MET A 132 3.78 18.61 0.70
C MET A 132 2.57 19.13 -0.06
N ALA A 133 1.75 18.23 -0.61
CA ALA A 133 0.60 18.60 -1.44
C ALA A 133 -0.51 19.35 -0.67
N THR A 134 -0.64 19.09 0.63
CA THR A 134 -1.72 19.67 1.46
C THR A 134 -1.27 20.92 2.23
N LYS A 135 -0.12 20.87 2.91
CA LYS A 135 0.33 21.94 3.81
C LYS A 135 1.07 23.06 3.06
N TYR A 136 1.93 22.69 2.11
CA TYR A 136 2.87 23.62 1.49
C TYR A 136 2.43 24.04 0.08
N LEU A 137 2.25 23.07 -0.83
CA LEU A 137 1.88 23.35 -2.22
C LEU A 137 0.40 23.66 -2.40
N LYS A 138 -0.45 23.17 -1.50
CA LYS A 138 -1.92 23.34 -1.52
C LYS A 138 -2.54 23.01 -2.89
N ASN A 139 -1.99 22.00 -3.55
CA ASN A 139 -2.32 21.66 -4.94
C ASN A 139 -3.07 20.33 -5.07
N ARG A 140 -3.51 19.73 -3.95
CA ARG A 140 -4.37 18.55 -3.98
C ARG A 140 -5.72 18.89 -4.60
N ARG A 141 -6.13 18.10 -5.60
CA ARG A 141 -7.44 18.19 -6.25
C ARG A 141 -8.18 16.87 -6.10
N TYR A 142 -9.44 16.93 -5.71
CA TYR A 142 -10.31 15.76 -5.63
C TYR A 142 -11.08 15.58 -6.93
N HIS A 143 -11.27 14.32 -7.33
CA HIS A 143 -12.11 13.99 -8.46
C HIS A 143 -13.58 13.98 -8.02
N GLU A 144 -14.45 14.70 -8.72
CA GLU A 144 -15.86 14.82 -8.34
C GLU A 144 -16.60 13.47 -8.36
N ALA A 145 -16.29 12.61 -9.33
CA ALA A 145 -16.95 11.30 -9.45
C ALA A 145 -16.50 10.24 -8.42
N PHE A 146 -15.35 10.41 -7.75
CA PHE A 146 -14.75 9.37 -6.90
C PHE A 146 -14.66 9.80 -5.43
N LYS A 147 -15.73 10.43 -4.93
CA LYS A 147 -15.91 10.81 -3.52
C LYS A 147 -16.49 9.66 -2.70
N ASN A 148 -15.90 8.49 -2.86
CA ASN A 148 -16.36 7.26 -2.22
C ASN A 148 -15.93 7.21 -0.76
N VAL A 149 -16.78 6.61 0.08
CA VAL A 149 -16.46 6.25 1.47
C VAL A 149 -16.43 4.74 1.56
N ALA A 150 -15.38 4.20 2.20
CA ALA A 150 -15.26 2.78 2.44
C ALA A 150 -15.50 2.48 3.93
N VAL A 151 -16.23 1.40 4.19
CA VAL A 151 -16.38 0.78 5.51
C VAL A 151 -16.04 -0.69 5.33
N TRP A 152 -15.21 -1.24 6.21
CA TRP A 152 -14.71 -2.60 6.09
C TRP A 152 -14.48 -3.22 7.47
N SER A 153 -14.34 -4.54 7.49
CA SER A 153 -14.00 -5.34 8.67
C SER A 153 -13.25 -6.59 8.24
N TYR A 154 -12.89 -7.44 9.20
CA TYR A 154 -12.26 -8.73 9.00
C TYR A 154 -13.15 -9.84 9.54
N TRP A 155 -13.18 -10.97 8.85
CA TRP A 155 -13.96 -12.15 9.21
C TRP A 155 -13.05 -13.37 9.28
N ARG A 156 -13.41 -14.33 10.13
CA ARG A 156 -12.72 -15.63 10.26
C ARG A 156 -13.68 -16.75 9.86
N ASP A 157 -13.11 -17.88 9.50
CA ASP A 157 -13.86 -19.10 9.12
C ASP A 157 -14.83 -18.87 7.94
N VAL A 158 -14.46 -17.94 7.04
CA VAL A 158 -15.21 -17.66 5.82
C VAL A 158 -14.87 -18.73 4.78
N LYS A 159 -15.89 -19.26 4.12
CA LYS A 159 -15.69 -20.19 3.00
C LYS A 159 -14.91 -19.50 1.87
N PRO A 160 -13.94 -20.19 1.24
CA PRO A 160 -13.28 -19.65 0.05
C PRO A 160 -14.29 -19.36 -1.05
N LEU A 161 -13.94 -18.42 -1.93
CA LEU A 161 -14.72 -18.15 -3.13
C LEU A 161 -14.77 -19.41 -4.01
N GLU A 162 -15.97 -19.88 -4.35
CA GLU A 162 -16.18 -21.08 -5.18
C GLU A 162 -16.06 -20.79 -6.69
N VAL A 163 -15.92 -19.52 -7.05
CA VAL A 163 -15.86 -19.00 -8.42
C VAL A 163 -14.59 -18.18 -8.64
N GLY A 164 -14.21 -18.04 -9.91
CA GLY A 164 -13.04 -17.28 -10.34
C GLY A 164 -11.69 -17.90 -9.99
N PRO A 165 -10.58 -17.18 -10.28
CA PRO A 165 -9.22 -17.69 -10.10
C PRO A 165 -8.88 -17.96 -8.63
N LYS A 166 -7.92 -18.85 -8.38
CA LYS A 166 -7.49 -19.19 -7.02
C LYS A 166 -6.93 -17.96 -6.28
N GLY A 167 -7.38 -17.78 -5.04
CA GLY A 167 -6.98 -16.64 -4.20
C GLY A 167 -7.43 -15.28 -4.73
N ALA A 168 -8.37 -15.24 -5.67
CA ALA A 168 -8.88 -14.01 -6.25
C ALA A 168 -9.50 -13.09 -5.19
N ILE A 169 -9.38 -11.79 -5.44
CA ILE A 169 -10.30 -10.81 -4.87
C ILE A 169 -11.65 -10.95 -5.59
N ALA A 170 -12.76 -10.91 -4.87
CA ALA A 170 -14.07 -10.69 -5.48
C ALA A 170 -14.45 -9.20 -5.36
N VAL A 171 -14.97 -8.63 -6.45
CA VAL A 171 -15.47 -7.26 -6.50
C VAL A 171 -16.90 -7.30 -7.03
N CYS A 172 -17.86 -7.03 -6.16
CA CYS A 172 -19.27 -7.24 -6.45
C CYS A 172 -20.06 -5.95 -6.28
N SER A 173 -20.76 -5.51 -7.32
CA SER A 173 -21.63 -4.33 -7.27
C SER A 173 -22.86 -4.56 -6.41
N VAL A 174 -23.31 -3.50 -5.73
CA VAL A 174 -24.57 -3.44 -4.99
C VAL A 174 -25.29 -2.13 -5.35
N PRO A 175 -26.60 -1.95 -5.06
CA PRO A 175 -27.36 -0.79 -5.54
C PRO A 175 -26.73 0.59 -5.29
N TYR A 176 -25.94 0.73 -4.22
CA TYR A 176 -25.31 1.99 -3.83
C TYR A 176 -23.77 1.92 -3.75
N GLY A 177 -23.14 0.99 -4.47
CA GLY A 177 -21.68 0.87 -4.48
C GLY A 177 -21.20 -0.51 -4.89
N TRP A 178 -20.19 -1.00 -4.19
CA TRP A 178 -19.63 -2.33 -4.38
C TRP A 178 -18.94 -2.76 -3.09
N PHE A 179 -18.74 -4.06 -2.92
CA PHE A 179 -17.91 -4.60 -1.85
C PHE A 179 -16.74 -5.38 -2.44
N TRP A 180 -15.67 -5.50 -1.65
CA TRP A 180 -14.61 -6.45 -1.93
C TRP A 180 -14.61 -7.58 -0.90
N TYR A 181 -14.20 -8.76 -1.37
CA TYR A 181 -13.76 -9.87 -0.52
C TYR A 181 -12.33 -10.23 -0.91
N ILE A 182 -11.44 -10.21 0.07
CA ILE A 182 -10.03 -10.59 -0.08
C ILE A 182 -9.77 -11.72 0.91
N PRO A 183 -9.37 -12.92 0.44
CA PRO A 183 -9.04 -14.05 1.31
C PRO A 183 -7.72 -13.86 2.04
#